data_AF-A0A243PCP2-F1
#
_entry.id   AF-A0A243PCP2-F1
#
_cell.length_a   1.000
_cell.length_b   1.000
_cell.length_c   1.000
_cell.angle_alpha   90.00
_cell.angle_beta   90.00
_cell.angle_gamma   90.00
#
_symmetry.space_group_name_H-M   'P 1'
#
loop_
_entity.id
_entity.type
_entity.pdbx_description
1 polymer ?
#
loop_
_entity_poly.entity_id
_entity_poly.type
_entity_poly.pdbx_seq_one_letter_code
_entity_poly.pdbx_strand_id
1 'polypeptide(L)'
;MTPITDDNWTLHYTIGRVLAAKVKPGDVVHMPGGGGDLIVLGGRAPLRANDRGSIIVRYALAGDSDRFETRPGAVGMVWISAAGGWSELPA
;
A
#
# COMPACT_ATOMS: atom_id res chain seq x y z
N MET A 1 -3.05 -12.17 -12.02
CA MET A 1 -2.73 -11.49 -10.73
C MET A 1 -3.79 -10.44 -10.44
N THR A 2 -4.40 -10.52 -9.26
CA THR A 2 -5.60 -9.77 -8.85
C THR A 2 -5.21 -8.58 -7.96
N PRO A 3 -5.82 -7.39 -8.13
CA PRO A 3 -5.64 -6.26 -7.22
C PRO A 3 -5.95 -6.63 -5.77
N ILE A 4 -5.31 -5.93 -4.83
CA ILE A 4 -5.69 -5.98 -3.43
C ILE A 4 -6.98 -5.18 -3.27
N THR A 5 -8.05 -5.88 -2.89
CA THR A 5 -9.38 -5.33 -2.66
C THR A 5 -9.89 -5.77 -1.29
N ASP A 6 -10.45 -4.84 -0.53
CA ASP A 6 -11.04 -5.11 0.79
C ASP A 6 -12.13 -4.07 1.09
N ASP A 7 -13.31 -4.48 1.57
CA ASP A 7 -14.45 -3.60 1.87
C ASP A 7 -14.83 -2.56 0.81
N ASN A 8 -14.80 -2.92 -0.48
CA ASN A 8 -14.96 -2.00 -1.64
C ASN A 8 -13.88 -0.92 -1.77
N TRP A 9 -12.72 -1.11 -1.14
CA TRP A 9 -11.52 -0.33 -1.36
C TRP A 9 -10.53 -1.08 -2.24
N THR A 10 -9.75 -0.33 -2.99
CA THR A 10 -8.62 -0.80 -3.78
C THR A 10 -7.35 -0.11 -3.32
N LEU A 11 -6.26 -0.85 -3.20
CA LEU A 11 -4.94 -0.28 -2.88
C LEU A 11 -4.27 0.22 -4.17
N HIS A 12 -3.67 1.41 -4.11
CA HIS A 12 -3.00 2.03 -5.25
C HIS A 12 -1.64 2.62 -4.87
N TYR A 13 -0.73 2.64 -5.85
CA TYR A 13 0.55 3.35 -5.77
C TYR A 13 0.38 4.83 -6.11
N THR A 14 1.14 5.69 -5.43
CA THR A 14 1.22 7.12 -5.69
C THR A 14 2.66 7.54 -5.98
N ILE A 15 2.82 8.44 -6.95
CA ILE A 15 4.08 9.10 -7.26
C ILE A 15 3.86 10.59 -7.00
N GLY A 16 4.39 11.05 -5.86
CA GLY A 16 3.99 12.35 -5.30
C GLY A 16 2.48 12.40 -5.15
N ARG A 17 1.84 13.34 -5.87
CA ARG A 17 0.38 13.57 -5.85
C ARG A 17 -0.40 12.83 -6.93
N VAL A 18 0.25 12.01 -7.74
CA VAL A 18 -0.37 11.32 -8.88
C VAL A 18 -0.66 9.86 -8.53
N LEU A 19 -1.86 9.41 -8.88
CA LEU A 19 -2.23 8.00 -8.82
C LEU A 19 -1.57 7.25 -9.98
N ALA A 20 -0.70 6.29 -9.68
CA ALA A 20 0.09 5.60 -10.69
C ALA A 20 -0.55 4.29 -11.15
N ALA A 21 -0.87 3.37 -10.23
CA ALA A 21 -1.37 2.04 -10.57
C ALA A 21 -2.11 1.36 -9.42
N LYS A 22 -2.93 0.35 -9.74
CA LYS A 22 -3.51 -0.58 -8.74
C LYS A 22 -2.44 -1.54 -8.25
N VAL A 23 -2.41 -1.79 -6.94
CA VAL A 23 -1.46 -2.69 -6.29
C VAL A 23 -2.03 -4.10 -6.19
N LYS A 24 -1.17 -5.10 -6.36
CA LYS A 24 -1.45 -6.53 -6.27
C LYS A 24 -0.50 -7.18 -5.25
N PRO A 25 -0.89 -8.30 -4.61
CA PRO A 25 0.06 -9.09 -3.85
C PRO A 25 1.20 -9.57 -4.75
N GLY A 26 2.43 -9.42 -4.27
CA GLY A 26 3.66 -9.71 -5.00
C GLY A 26 4.27 -8.50 -5.70
N ASP A 27 3.56 -7.36 -5.80
CA ASP A 27 4.13 -6.14 -6.38
C ASP A 27 5.30 -5.63 -5.53
N VAL A 28 6.34 -5.15 -6.22
CA VAL A 28 7.54 -4.60 -5.60
C VAL A 28 7.43 -3.07 -5.52
N VAL A 29 7.77 -2.52 -4.37
CA VAL A 29 7.80 -1.10 -4.07
C VAL A 29 9.25 -0.69 -3.85
N HIS A 30 9.72 0.23 -4.69
CA HIS A 30 11.05 0.80 -4.54
C HIS A 30 11.02 1.94 -3.53
N MET A 31 11.68 1.75 -2.39
CA MET A 31 11.76 2.79 -1.37
C MET A 31 12.86 3.81 -1.73
N PRO A 32 12.53 5.11 -1.78
CA PRO A 32 13.54 6.14 -2.00
C PRO A 32 14.55 6.18 -0.83
N GLY A 33 15.81 6.54 -1.12
CA GLY A 33 16.84 6.73 -0.08
C GLY A 33 17.54 5.46 0.41
N GLY A 34 17.44 4.34 -0.31
CA GLY A 34 18.20 3.13 0.01
C GLY A 34 17.58 2.23 1.08
N GLY A 35 16.30 2.45 1.43
CA GLY A 35 15.56 1.65 2.41
C GLY A 35 15.24 0.20 1.99
N GLY A 36 15.71 -0.23 0.81
CA GLY A 36 15.47 -1.55 0.25
C GLY A 36 14.08 -1.70 -0.39
N ASP A 37 13.99 -2.59 -1.36
CA ASP A 37 12.74 -2.89 -2.04
C ASP A 37 11.81 -3.69 -1.12
N LEU A 38 10.51 -3.38 -1.17
CA LEU A 38 9.47 -4.05 -0.40
C LEU A 38 8.55 -4.84 -1.33
N ILE A 39 8.10 -6.01 -0.91
CA ILE A 39 7.07 -6.80 -1.59
C ILE A 39 5.76 -6.64 -0.85
N VAL A 40 4.71 -6.24 -1.54
CA VAL A 40 3.36 -6.15 -0.96
C VAL A 40 2.77 -7.55 -0.83
N LEU A 41 2.22 -7.87 0.34
CA LEU A 41 1.60 -9.17 0.60
C LEU A 41 0.08 -9.06 0.71
N GLY A 42 -0.41 -7.90 1.12
CA GLY A 42 -1.82 -7.65 1.38
C GLY A 42 -2.00 -6.31 2.11
N GLY A 43 -3.18 -6.12 2.66
CA GLY A 43 -3.47 -4.98 3.51
C GLY A 43 -4.89 -5.04 4.04
N ARG A 44 -5.24 -4.06 4.85
CA ARG A 44 -6.54 -3.90 5.47
C ARG A 44 -7.06 -2.50 5.15
N ALA A 45 -8.27 -2.41 4.60
CA ALA A 45 -8.87 -1.14 4.25
C ALA A 45 -9.30 -0.32 5.49
N PRO A 46 -9.43 1.02 5.39
CA PRO A 46 -10.00 1.84 6.46
C PRO A 46 -11.39 1.36 6.89
N LEU A 47 -11.61 1.22 8.20
CA LEU A 47 -12.91 0.79 8.73
C LEU A 47 -13.79 1.95 9.22
N ARG A 48 -13.19 3.13 9.43
CA ARG A 48 -13.87 4.31 10.01
C ARG A 48 -13.19 5.61 9.61
N ALA A 49 -13.86 6.73 9.87
CA ALA A 49 -13.25 8.05 9.69
C ALA A 49 -11.92 8.16 10.47
N ASN A 50 -10.92 8.78 9.85
CA ASN A 50 -9.53 8.91 10.34
C ASN A 50 -8.73 7.61 10.44
N ASP A 51 -9.31 6.47 10.12
CA ASP A 51 -8.56 5.24 9.89
C ASP A 51 -7.90 5.31 8.51
N ARG A 52 -6.60 5.01 8.44
CA ARG A 52 -5.84 5.06 7.18
C ARG A 52 -5.72 3.68 6.53
N GLY A 53 -6.23 2.65 7.21
CA GLY A 53 -5.95 1.27 6.88
C GLY A 53 -4.47 0.95 7.08
N SER A 54 -4.06 -0.18 6.55
CA SER A 54 -2.68 -0.66 6.63
C SER A 54 -2.34 -1.56 5.46
N ILE A 55 -1.05 -1.77 5.27
CA ILE A 55 -0.52 -2.72 4.31
C ILE A 55 0.47 -3.65 5.00
N ILE A 56 0.54 -4.88 4.51
CA ILE A 56 1.50 -5.88 4.97
C ILE A 56 2.54 -6.02 3.88
N VAL A 57 3.79 -5.80 4.24
CA VAL A 57 4.94 -5.87 3.34
C VAL A 57 6.02 -6.78 3.91
N ARG A 58 6.96 -7.17 3.07
CA ARG A 58 8.23 -7.79 3.48
C ARG A 58 9.37 -7.19 2.68
N TYR A 59 10.60 -7.25 3.18
CA TYR A 59 11.76 -6.89 2.37
C TYR A 59 11.96 -7.88 1.21
N ALA A 60 12.35 -7.37 0.05
CA ALA A 60 12.62 -8.17 -1.15
C ALA A 60 13.98 -8.86 -1.08
N LEU A 61 14.97 -8.21 -0.44
CA LEU A 61 16.38 -8.63 -0.41
C LEU A 61 16.83 -9.22 0.94
N ALA A 62 16.05 -9.05 2.01
CA ALA A 62 16.40 -9.68 3.27
C ALA A 62 16.17 -11.19 3.15
N GLY A 63 17.18 -11.98 3.52
CA GLY A 63 17.00 -13.43 3.75
C GLY A 63 16.03 -13.72 4.89
N ASP A 64 15.59 -12.68 5.58
CA ASP A 64 14.58 -12.74 6.63
C ASP A 64 13.18 -12.53 6.05
N SER A 65 12.31 -13.50 6.31
CA SER A 65 10.92 -13.53 5.89
C SER A 65 10.01 -12.60 6.71
N ASP A 66 10.60 -11.68 7.47
CA ASP A 66 9.90 -10.80 8.39
C ASP A 66 8.93 -9.89 7.64
N ARG A 67 7.66 -10.22 7.84
CA ARG A 67 6.52 -9.46 7.36
C ARG A 67 6.17 -8.45 8.43
N PHE A 68 5.97 -7.21 8.02
CA PHE A 68 5.54 -6.16 8.94
C PHE A 68 4.39 -5.36 8.33
N GLU A 69 3.58 -4.82 9.23
CA GLU A 69 2.47 -3.95 8.89
C GLU A 69 2.94 -2.50 8.92
N THR A 70 2.55 -1.71 7.92
CA THR A 70 2.86 -0.28 7.87
C THR A 70 1.71 0.53 7.28
N ARG A 71 1.83 1.85 7.35
CA ARG A 71 0.85 2.78 6.77
C ARG A 71 1.04 2.85 5.25
N PRO A 72 -0.04 2.87 4.44
CA PRO A 72 0.09 2.98 2.98
C PRO A 72 0.92 4.19 2.55
N GLY A 73 0.67 5.37 3.15
CA GLY A 73 1.36 6.61 2.81
C GLY A 73 2.85 6.61 3.14
N ALA A 74 3.30 5.74 4.05
CA ALA A 74 4.73 5.61 4.36
C ALA A 74 5.53 4.97 3.21
N VAL A 75 4.86 4.31 2.27
CA VAL A 75 5.49 3.65 1.11
C VAL A 75 4.94 4.16 -0.23
N GLY A 76 4.31 5.33 -0.24
CA GLY A 76 3.72 5.92 -1.45
C GLY A 76 2.51 5.13 -1.94
N MET A 77 1.61 4.75 -1.04
CA MET A 77 0.36 4.08 -1.37
C MET A 77 -0.84 4.73 -0.70
N VAL A 78 -2.01 4.42 -1.21
CA VAL A 78 -3.28 4.88 -0.65
C VAL A 78 -4.41 3.88 -0.94
N TRP A 79 -5.36 3.76 -0.02
CA TRP A 79 -6.62 3.08 -0.28
C TRP A 79 -7.61 4.04 -0.91
N ILE A 80 -8.23 3.61 -2.01
CA ILE A 80 -9.28 4.34 -2.71
C ILE A 80 -10.57 3.54 -2.67
N SER A 81 -11.63 4.13 -2.14
CA SER A 81 -12.95 3.51 -2.09
C SER A 81 -13.62 3.55 -3.45
N ALA A 82 -14.52 2.60 -3.73
CA ALA A 82 -15.34 2.61 -4.94
C ALA A 82 -16.19 3.89 -5.09
N ALA A 83 -16.45 4.61 -3.99
CA ALA A 83 -17.15 5.90 -3.98
C ALA A 83 -16.22 7.12 -4.21
N GLY A 84 -14.92 6.90 -4.45
CA GLY A 84 -13.95 7.97 -4.71
C GLY A 84 -13.31 8.59 -3.47
N GLY A 85 -13.48 7.98 -2.29
CA GLY A 85 -12.86 8.40 -1.03
C GLY A 85 -11.42 7.88 -0.89
N TRP A 86 -10.59 8.59 -0.12
CA TRP A 86 -9.17 8.29 0.06
C TRP A 86 -8.88 8.07 1.55
N SER A 87 -8.08 7.05 1.89
CA SER A 87 -7.70 6.77 3.28
C SER A 87 -6.76 7.82 3.87
N GLU A 88 -5.95 8.41 3.00
CA GLU A 88 -5.05 9.51 3.29
C GLU A 88 -4.81 10.30 2.01
N LEU A 89 -4.53 11.60 2.14
CA LEU A 89 -4.15 12.40 0.97
C LEU A 89 -2.69 12.09 0.62
N PRO A 90 -2.35 11.87 -0.65
CA PRO A 90 -0.96 11.77 -1.06
C PRO A 90 -0.23 13.08 -0.76
N ALA A 91 0.99 12.97 -0.20
CA ALA A 91 1.84 14.11 0.18
C ALA A 91 2.22 15.00 -1.03
#